data_AF-A0AAD2ANQ5-F1
#
_entry.id   AF-A0AAD2ANQ5-F1
#
_cell.length_a   1.000
_cell.length_b   1.000
_cell.length_c   1.000
_cell.angle_alpha   90.00
_cell.angle_beta   90.00
_cell.angle_gamma   90.00
#
_symmetry.space_group_name_H-M   'P 1'
#
loop_
_entity.id
_entity.type
_entity.pdbx_description
1 polymer ?
#
loop_
_entity_poly.entity_id
_entity_poly.type
_entity_poly.pdbx_seq_one_letter_code
_entity_poly.pdbx_strand_id
1 'polypeptide(L)'
;MLDQARERLLEKLEEVLGTGDGVAAPGQPAPVMNFHGGTVFVGNGNVHNVYNVRPRITVVQTGNGVVDTHQKRRLLDLRDQIVAVSRVVDGHGITAAGVMSRLNRHMGVNSYAEIPEDKFAQAETYLVRWRARLEGMPGASRSPGWRDRRIQAIHARCRELDADGRRIAYMRKRWGKTSLIDLSNEQVDKLYRAVMDWKDEK
;
A
#
# COMPACT_ATOMS: atom_id res chain seq x y z
N MET A 1 -50.54 41.78 45.59
CA MET A 1 -50.39 41.51 44.14
C MET A 1 -48.98 41.01 43.74
N LEU A 2 -48.17 40.46 44.66
CA LEU A 2 -46.88 39.81 44.34
C LEU A 2 -46.87 38.30 44.66
N ASP A 3 -47.74 37.81 45.56
CA ASP A 3 -47.84 36.37 45.85
C ASP A 3 -48.55 35.57 44.74
N GLN A 4 -49.59 36.12 44.11
CA GLN A 4 -50.29 35.46 43.00
C GLN A 4 -49.41 35.28 41.74
N ALA A 5 -48.39 36.11 41.56
CA ALA A 5 -47.47 35.98 40.44
C ALA A 5 -46.43 34.87 40.69
N ARG A 6 -46.13 34.57 41.95
CA ARG A 6 -45.16 33.55 42.36
C ARG A 6 -45.75 32.15 42.34
N GLU A 7 -47.02 32.00 42.72
CA GLU A 7 -47.76 30.73 42.62
C GLU A 7 -47.94 30.29 41.16
N ARG A 8 -48.29 31.21 40.25
CA ARG A 8 -48.41 30.92 38.81
C ARG A 8 -47.09 30.51 38.15
N LEU A 9 -45.96 30.94 38.71
CA LEU A 9 -44.63 30.58 38.22
C LEU A 9 -44.21 29.18 38.68
N LEU A 10 -44.63 28.77 39.87
CA LEU A 10 -44.38 27.43 40.40
C LEU A 10 -45.26 26.38 39.70
N GLU A 11 -46.53 26.69 39.45
CA GLU A 11 -47.46 25.80 38.74
C GLU A 11 -46.98 25.52 37.29
N LYS A 12 -46.45 26.55 36.62
CA LYS A 12 -45.82 26.39 35.29
C LYS A 12 -44.49 25.63 35.32
N LEU A 13 -43.74 25.70 36.42
CA LEU A 13 -42.48 24.96 36.54
C LEU A 13 -42.73 23.46 36.71
N GLU A 14 -43.79 23.10 37.42
CA GLU A 14 -44.23 21.72 37.65
C GLU A 14 -44.83 21.08 36.37
N GLU A 15 -45.51 21.89 35.54
CA GLU A 15 -45.99 21.47 34.22
C GLU A 15 -44.84 21.21 33.23
N VAL A 16 -43.75 21.99 33.29
CA VAL A 16 -42.57 21.84 32.41
C VAL A 16 -41.63 20.71 32.86
N LEU A 17 -41.55 20.44 34.16
CA LEU A 17 -40.69 19.40 34.74
C LEU A 17 -41.42 18.06 34.92
N GLY A 18 -42.49 17.84 34.15
CA GLY A 18 -43.34 16.66 34.12
C GLY A 18 -42.69 15.40 34.68
N THR A 19 -43.34 14.87 35.71
CA THR A 19 -42.99 13.70 36.51
C THR A 19 -42.61 12.52 35.62
N GLY A 20 -41.31 12.37 35.37
CA GLY A 20 -40.74 11.25 34.63
C GLY A 20 -40.67 9.98 35.49
N ASP A 21 -41.81 9.45 35.92
CA ASP A 21 -41.91 8.05 36.34
C ASP A 21 -42.07 7.15 35.11
N GLY A 22 -41.01 7.12 34.30
CA GLY A 22 -40.82 6.13 33.26
C GLY A 22 -40.00 4.97 33.81
N VAL A 23 -40.66 3.92 34.28
CA VAL A 23 -40.01 2.63 34.54
C VAL A 23 -39.43 2.14 33.22
N ALA A 24 -38.10 2.19 33.08
CA ALA A 24 -37.42 1.63 31.92
C ALA A 24 -37.70 0.11 31.88
N ALA A 25 -38.39 -0.33 30.85
CA ALA A 25 -38.57 -1.76 30.57
C ALA A 25 -37.17 -2.42 30.45
N PRO A 26 -36.96 -3.61 31.03
CA PRO A 26 -35.68 -4.30 30.89
C PRO A 26 -35.46 -4.63 29.41
N GLY A 27 -34.46 -4.00 28.80
CA GLY A 27 -34.04 -4.31 27.43
C GLY A 27 -33.69 -5.79 27.33
N GLN A 28 -34.19 -6.47 26.29
CA GLN A 28 -33.81 -7.84 26.00
C GLN A 28 -32.27 -7.95 25.92
N PRO A 29 -31.63 -8.92 26.60
CA PRO A 29 -30.20 -9.10 26.47
C PRO A 29 -29.87 -9.46 25.01
N ALA A 30 -28.86 -8.78 24.47
CA ALA A 30 -28.35 -9.04 23.13
C ALA A 30 -27.96 -10.53 22.97
N PRO A 31 -28.13 -11.12 21.77
CA PRO A 31 -27.74 -12.50 21.53
C PRO A 31 -26.24 -12.69 21.77
N VAL A 32 -25.90 -13.69 22.59
CA VAL A 32 -24.52 -14.10 22.88
C VAL A 32 -23.92 -14.73 21.62
N MET A 33 -22.92 -14.08 21.03
CA MET A 33 -22.09 -14.66 19.96
C MET A 33 -20.95 -15.48 20.57
N ASN A 34 -20.88 -16.78 20.23
CA ASN A 34 -19.77 -17.65 20.61
C ASN A 34 -18.63 -17.56 19.58
N PHE A 35 -17.45 -17.16 20.03
CA PHE A 35 -16.21 -17.13 19.24
C PHE A 35 -15.49 -18.47 19.35
N HIS A 36 -15.07 -19.05 18.22
CA HIS A 36 -14.19 -20.24 18.19
C HIS A 36 -12.77 -19.83 17.82
N GLY A 37 -11.83 -20.05 18.76
CA GLY A 37 -10.38 -19.92 18.55
C GLY A 37 -9.70 -18.97 19.53
N GLY A 38 -9.12 -19.51 20.61
CA GLY A 38 -8.30 -18.78 21.58
C GLY A 38 -8.99 -18.53 22.93
N THR A 39 -8.18 -18.36 23.98
CA THR A 39 -8.66 -18.11 25.35
C THR A 39 -9.17 -16.68 25.49
N VAL A 40 -10.48 -16.50 25.67
CA VAL A 40 -11.13 -15.20 25.89
C VAL A 40 -11.60 -15.12 27.34
N PHE A 41 -11.15 -14.09 28.08
CA PHE A 41 -11.64 -13.78 29.43
C PHE A 41 -12.68 -12.67 29.35
N VAL A 42 -13.89 -12.93 29.84
CA VAL A 42 -14.98 -11.93 29.91
C VAL A 42 -15.18 -11.56 31.38
N GLY A 43 -14.88 -10.30 31.73
CA GLY A 43 -15.07 -9.75 33.06
C GLY A 43 -15.32 -8.25 33.01
N ASN A 44 -16.38 -7.79 33.69
CA ASN A 44 -16.73 -6.38 33.91
C ASN A 44 -16.73 -5.50 32.63
N GLY A 45 -17.37 -5.97 31.56
CA GLY A 45 -17.57 -5.20 30.33
C GLY A 45 -16.34 -5.01 29.43
N ASN A 46 -15.18 -5.56 29.81
CA ASN A 46 -13.95 -5.48 29.02
C ASN A 46 -13.59 -6.82 28.39
N VAL A 47 -13.26 -6.78 27.10
CA VAL A 47 -12.75 -7.94 26.34
C VAL A 47 -11.23 -7.87 26.31
N HIS A 48 -10.57 -8.74 27.08
CA HIS A 48 -9.12 -8.90 27.02
C HIS A 48 -8.74 -10.01 26.03
N ASN A 49 -8.28 -9.63 24.84
CA ASN A 49 -7.68 -10.57 23.89
C ASN A 49 -6.20 -10.79 24.24
N VAL A 50 -5.91 -11.91 24.92
CA VAL A 50 -4.54 -12.32 25.26
C VAL A 50 -4.09 -13.37 24.25
N TYR A 51 -3.40 -12.94 23.19
CA TYR A 51 -2.72 -13.86 22.28
C TYR A 51 -1.27 -14.05 22.74
N ASN A 52 -0.90 -15.30 22.97
CA ASN A 52 0.46 -15.65 23.39
C ASN A 52 1.37 -15.66 22.15
N VAL A 53 1.98 -14.52 21.82
CA VAL A 53 3.02 -14.47 20.79
C VAL A 53 4.26 -15.12 21.37
N ARG A 54 4.55 -16.36 20.97
CA ARG A 54 5.90 -16.90 21.20
C ARG A 54 6.86 -16.05 20.35
N PRO A 55 7.79 -15.28 20.93
CA PRO A 55 8.81 -14.63 20.13
C PRO A 55 9.61 -15.73 19.46
N ARG A 56 9.52 -15.84 18.14
CA ARG A 56 10.42 -16.70 17.37
C ARG A 56 11.78 -16.04 17.46
N ILE A 57 12.61 -16.48 18.41
CA ILE A 57 14.00 -16.03 18.52
C ILE A 57 14.68 -16.48 17.24
N THR A 58 14.80 -15.54 16.32
CA THR A 58 15.51 -15.75 15.06
C THR A 58 16.94 -15.34 15.34
N VAL A 59 17.87 -16.29 15.24
CA VAL A 59 19.29 -16.00 15.33
C VAL A 59 19.64 -15.13 14.13
N VAL A 60 19.75 -13.83 14.38
CA VAL A 60 20.17 -12.85 13.38
C VAL A 60 21.65 -13.10 13.11
N GLN A 61 21.94 -13.84 12.04
CA GLN A 61 23.28 -13.96 11.48
C GLN A 61 23.62 -12.63 10.77
N THR A 62 23.85 -11.56 11.54
CA THR A 62 24.52 -10.37 11.03
C THR A 62 26.03 -10.66 11.02
N GLY A 63 26.53 -11.15 9.89
CA GLY A 63 27.94 -11.52 9.67
C GLY A 63 28.22 -11.89 8.21
N ASN A 64 29.50 -11.92 7.82
CA ASN A 64 30.00 -12.12 6.45
C ASN A 64 29.16 -13.11 5.62
N GLY A 65 28.67 -12.64 4.45
CA GLY A 65 27.86 -13.43 3.50
C GLY A 65 26.39 -13.01 3.38
N VAL A 66 25.92 -12.06 4.19
CA VAL A 66 24.59 -11.42 4.04
C VAL A 66 24.69 -10.07 3.36
N VAL A 67 23.56 -9.55 2.87
CA VAL A 67 23.48 -8.25 2.20
C VAL A 67 24.16 -7.12 2.98
N ASP A 68 24.97 -6.34 2.27
CA ASP A 68 25.68 -5.20 2.84
C ASP A 68 24.74 -4.02 3.16
N THR A 69 25.29 -2.94 3.72
CA THR A 69 24.51 -1.73 4.05
C THR A 69 23.93 -1.04 2.82
N HIS A 70 24.64 -1.02 1.69
CA HIS A 70 24.20 -0.37 0.46
C HIS A 70 23.06 -1.15 -0.22
N GLN A 71 23.18 -2.48 -0.29
CA GLN A 71 22.20 -3.44 -0.75
C GLN A 71 20.94 -3.38 0.11
N LYS A 72 21.07 -3.35 1.44
CA LYS A 72 19.94 -3.12 2.36
C LYS A 72 19.24 -1.81 2.05
N ARG A 73 19.99 -0.72 1.89
CA ARG A 73 19.41 0.59 1.57
C ARG A 73 18.66 0.55 0.24
N ARG A 74 19.22 -0.11 -0.77
CA ARG A 74 18.60 -0.29 -2.09
C ARG A 74 17.26 -1.01 -2.00
N LEU A 75 17.15 -2.08 -1.21
CA LEU A 75 15.88 -2.79 -0.99
C LEU A 75 14.83 -1.90 -0.30
N LEU A 76 15.26 -1.08 0.67
CA LEU A 76 14.37 -0.12 1.35
C LEU A 76 13.89 0.99 0.40
N ASP A 77 14.76 1.48 -0.48
CA ASP A 77 14.37 2.47 -1.49
C ASP A 77 13.34 1.90 -2.46
N LEU A 78 13.53 0.65 -2.91
CA LEU A 78 12.56 -0.03 -3.78
C LEU A 78 11.23 -0.25 -3.08
N ARG A 79 11.25 -0.61 -1.79
CA ARG A 79 10.04 -0.71 -0.95
C ARG A 79 9.28 0.62 -0.91
N ASP A 80 9.97 1.72 -0.66
CA ASP A 80 9.33 3.03 -0.54
C ASP A 80 8.76 3.49 -1.88
N GLN A 81 9.45 3.19 -2.98
CA GLN A 81 8.96 3.43 -4.33
C GLN A 81 7.70 2.61 -4.65
N ILE A 82 7.66 1.33 -4.26
CA ILE A 82 6.46 0.48 -4.41
C ILE A 82 5.29 1.08 -3.64
N VAL A 83 5.51 1.48 -2.38
CA VAL A 83 4.46 2.08 -1.55
C VAL A 83 3.95 3.37 -2.17
N ALA A 84 4.85 4.24 -2.65
CA ALA A 84 4.48 5.49 -3.31
C ALA A 84 3.62 5.28 -4.57
N VAL A 85 3.97 4.31 -5.42
CA VAL A 85 3.15 3.94 -6.59
C VAL A 85 1.82 3.35 -6.13
N SER A 86 1.83 2.46 -5.14
CA SER A 86 0.62 1.78 -4.67
C SER A 86 -0.45 2.73 -4.12
N ARG A 87 -0.05 3.90 -3.58
CA ARG A 87 -0.96 4.92 -3.07
C ARG A 87 -1.77 5.62 -4.16
N VAL A 88 -1.22 5.71 -5.37
CA VAL A 88 -1.90 6.38 -6.50
C VAL A 88 -2.64 5.39 -7.41
N VAL A 89 -2.33 4.09 -7.29
CA VAL A 89 -3.00 3.02 -8.03
C VAL A 89 -4.33 2.72 -7.35
N ASP A 90 -5.40 2.74 -8.13
CA ASP A 90 -6.77 2.62 -7.63
C ASP A 90 -6.97 1.26 -6.95
N GLY A 91 -7.33 1.26 -5.66
CA GLY A 91 -7.66 0.04 -4.89
C GLY A 91 -6.49 -0.86 -4.48
N HIS A 92 -5.24 -0.44 -4.70
CA HIS A 92 -4.04 -1.27 -4.45
C HIS A 92 -3.10 -0.67 -3.41
N GLY A 93 -3.61 -0.06 -2.34
CA GLY A 93 -2.78 0.49 -1.27
C GLY A 93 -1.97 -0.59 -0.55
N ILE A 94 -0.65 -0.58 -0.71
CA ILE A 94 0.25 -1.55 -0.07
C ILE A 94 1.09 -0.81 0.99
N THR A 95 1.22 -1.42 2.18
CA THR A 95 2.05 -0.89 3.25
C THR A 95 3.51 -1.33 3.10
N ALA A 96 4.45 -0.54 3.63
CA ALA A 96 5.87 -0.87 3.64
C ALA A 96 6.15 -2.23 4.30
N ALA A 97 5.47 -2.53 5.41
CA ALA A 97 5.53 -3.83 6.08
C ALA A 97 5.01 -4.96 5.18
N GLY A 98 3.93 -4.73 4.43
CA GLY A 98 3.40 -5.71 3.47
C GLY A 98 4.37 -6.03 2.34
N VAL A 99 5.10 -5.04 1.83
CA VAL A 99 6.15 -5.26 0.83
C VAL A 99 7.26 -6.14 1.39
N MET A 100 7.79 -5.79 2.57
CA MET A 100 8.88 -6.55 3.19
C MET A 100 8.45 -7.96 3.56
N SER A 101 7.23 -8.15 4.09
CA SER A 101 6.72 -9.48 4.41
C SER A 101 6.66 -10.39 3.18
N ARG A 102 6.19 -9.86 2.04
CA ARG A 102 6.16 -10.63 0.77
C ARG A 102 7.56 -10.90 0.23
N LEU A 103 8.48 -9.95 0.32
CA LEU A 103 9.88 -10.14 -0.05
C LEU A 103 10.52 -11.26 0.78
N ASN A 104 10.41 -11.17 2.11
CA ASN A 104 10.99 -12.15 3.03
C ASN A 104 10.44 -13.56 2.75
N ARG A 105 9.12 -13.67 2.53
CA ARG A 105 8.48 -14.92 2.13
C ARG A 105 8.98 -15.43 0.77
N HIS A 106 9.18 -14.54 -0.20
CA HIS A 106 9.69 -14.92 -1.53
C HIS A 106 11.12 -15.45 -1.46
N MET A 107 11.96 -14.82 -0.63
CA MET A 107 13.36 -15.20 -0.44
C MET A 107 13.54 -16.36 0.56
N GLY A 108 12.48 -16.77 1.27
CA GLY A 108 12.53 -17.83 2.27
C GLY A 108 13.28 -17.45 3.56
N VAL A 109 13.35 -16.15 3.88
CA VAL A 109 14.07 -15.61 5.05
C VAL A 109 13.09 -14.99 6.05
N ASN A 110 13.49 -14.79 7.29
CA ASN A 110 12.63 -14.12 8.29
C ASN A 110 12.69 -12.59 8.12
N SER A 111 13.89 -12.08 7.85
CA SER A 111 14.16 -10.66 7.64
C SER A 111 14.96 -10.43 6.36
N TYR A 112 14.72 -9.31 5.69
CA TYR A 112 15.50 -8.91 4.51
C TYR A 112 17.00 -8.72 4.82
N ALA A 113 17.34 -8.47 6.09
CA ALA A 113 18.72 -8.36 6.53
C ALA A 113 19.45 -9.71 6.56
N GLU A 114 18.72 -10.82 6.51
CA GLU A 114 19.24 -12.19 6.45
C GLU A 114 19.39 -12.69 5.01
N ILE A 115 19.06 -11.86 4.01
CA ILE A 115 19.21 -12.25 2.60
C ILE A 115 20.71 -12.46 2.32
N PRO A 116 21.10 -13.64 1.81
CA PRO A 116 22.46 -13.89 1.35
C PRO A 116 22.88 -12.93 0.22
N GLU A 117 24.13 -12.50 0.21
CA GLU A 117 24.64 -11.54 -0.78
C GLU A 117 24.51 -12.04 -2.23
N ASP A 118 24.76 -13.33 -2.47
CA ASP A 118 24.59 -13.99 -3.76
C ASP A 118 23.14 -13.93 -4.29
N LYS A 119 22.17 -13.83 -3.38
CA LYS A 119 20.74 -13.74 -3.69
C LYS A 119 20.21 -12.30 -3.75
N PHE A 120 21.07 -11.30 -3.55
CA PHE A 120 20.66 -9.89 -3.61
C PHE A 120 20.03 -9.54 -4.97
N ALA A 121 20.66 -9.94 -6.08
CA ALA A 121 20.16 -9.66 -7.43
C ALA A 121 18.76 -10.24 -7.66
N GLN A 122 18.47 -11.42 -7.09
CA GLN A 122 17.16 -12.04 -7.15
C GLN A 122 16.12 -11.24 -6.36
N ALA A 123 16.44 -10.82 -5.14
CA ALA A 123 15.58 -9.98 -4.31
C ALA A 123 15.28 -8.63 -4.97
N GLU A 124 16.31 -7.98 -5.53
CA GLU A 124 16.16 -6.72 -6.26
C GLU A 124 15.24 -6.91 -7.48
N THR A 125 15.50 -7.93 -8.29
CA THR A 125 14.70 -8.24 -9.48
C THR A 125 13.23 -8.45 -9.13
N TYR A 126 12.95 -9.15 -8.02
CA TYR A 126 11.58 -9.35 -7.55
C TYR A 126 10.86 -8.03 -7.24
N LEU A 127 11.49 -7.14 -6.48
CA LEU A 127 10.91 -5.83 -6.14
C LEU A 127 10.74 -4.93 -7.37
N VAL A 128 11.74 -4.91 -8.27
CA VAL A 128 11.67 -4.15 -9.53
C VAL A 128 10.51 -4.64 -10.39
N ARG A 129 10.34 -5.96 -10.53
CA ARG A 129 9.20 -6.55 -11.27
C ARG A 129 7.87 -6.22 -10.63
N TRP A 130 7.78 -6.27 -9.30
CA TRP A 130 6.55 -5.91 -8.59
C TRP A 130 6.21 -4.44 -8.82
N ARG A 131 7.17 -3.53 -8.69
CA ARG A 131 6.98 -2.12 -9.03
C ARG A 131 6.51 -1.95 -10.47
N ALA A 132 7.17 -2.58 -11.44
CA ALA A 132 6.80 -2.48 -12.86
C ALA A 132 5.36 -2.95 -13.13
N ARG A 133 4.91 -3.99 -12.42
CA ARG A 133 3.52 -4.45 -12.46
C ARG A 133 2.55 -3.38 -11.94
N LEU A 134 2.86 -2.75 -10.81
CA LEU A 134 2.04 -1.66 -10.26
C LEU A 134 2.03 -0.43 -11.19
N GLU A 135 3.17 -0.10 -11.80
CA GLU A 135 3.26 1.03 -12.72
C GLU A 135 2.46 0.83 -14.02
N GLY A 136 2.15 -0.42 -14.37
CA GLY A 136 1.27 -0.78 -15.50
C GLY A 136 -0.22 -0.81 -15.15
N MET A 137 -0.60 -0.62 -13.89
CA MET A 137 -2.00 -0.61 -13.46
C MET A 137 -2.68 0.74 -13.74
N PRO A 138 -4.01 0.77 -13.87
CA PRO A 138 -4.78 2.01 -13.95
C PRO A 138 -4.47 2.95 -12.78
N GLY A 139 -4.36 4.25 -13.05
CA GLY A 139 -4.06 5.27 -12.04
C GLY A 139 -2.56 5.50 -11.76
N ALA A 140 -1.68 4.57 -12.16
CA ALA A 140 -0.24 4.69 -11.90
C ALA A 140 0.43 5.92 -12.53
N SER A 141 -0.11 6.44 -13.64
CA SER A 141 0.39 7.63 -14.32
C SER A 141 0.33 8.91 -13.48
N ARG A 142 -0.45 8.91 -12.39
CA ARG A 142 -0.53 10.00 -11.42
C ARG A 142 0.66 10.03 -10.45
N SER A 143 1.50 8.98 -10.43
CA SER A 143 2.65 8.90 -9.52
C SER A 143 3.74 9.91 -9.94
N PRO A 144 4.32 10.66 -8.98
CA PRO A 144 5.49 11.49 -9.24
C PRO A 144 6.64 10.70 -9.87
N GLY A 145 7.20 11.25 -10.95
CA GLY A 145 8.31 10.65 -11.70
C GLY A 145 7.94 9.40 -12.51
N TRP A 146 6.66 9.02 -12.62
CA TRP A 146 6.23 7.89 -13.47
C TRP A 146 6.70 8.07 -14.91
N ARG A 147 6.57 9.29 -15.44
CA ARG A 147 6.94 9.63 -16.80
C ARG A 147 8.44 9.44 -17.05
N ASP A 148 9.28 9.99 -16.17
CA ASP A 148 10.73 9.93 -16.31
C ASP A 148 11.21 8.48 -16.28
N ARG A 149 10.63 7.66 -15.40
CA ARG A 149 10.94 6.22 -15.32
C ARG A 149 10.54 5.47 -16.58
N ARG A 150 9.38 5.77 -17.16
CA ARG A 150 8.94 5.19 -18.44
C ARG A 150 9.89 5.57 -19.57
N ILE A 151 10.28 6.84 -19.64
CA ILE A 151 11.23 7.35 -20.64
C ILE A 151 12.59 6.68 -20.48
N GLN A 152 13.13 6.60 -19.27
CA GLN A 152 14.39 5.92 -18.98
C GLN A 152 14.34 4.45 -19.40
N ALA A 153 13.25 3.74 -19.11
CA ALA A 153 13.08 2.35 -19.50
C ALA A 153 13.01 2.18 -21.02
N ILE A 154 12.33 3.11 -21.73
CA ILE A 154 12.33 3.15 -23.20
C ILE A 154 13.76 3.35 -23.73
N HIS A 155 14.52 4.30 -23.18
CA HIS A 155 15.90 4.54 -23.61
C HIS A 155 16.81 3.35 -23.34
N ALA A 156 16.71 2.74 -22.16
CA ALA A 156 17.48 1.55 -21.82
C ALA A 156 17.20 0.42 -22.83
N ARG A 157 15.92 0.16 -23.11
CA ARG A 157 15.52 -0.89 -24.05
C ARG A 157 15.91 -0.58 -25.49
N CYS A 158 15.78 0.67 -25.93
CA CYS A 158 16.24 1.09 -27.26
C CYS A 158 17.75 0.94 -27.41
N ARG A 159 18.54 1.22 -26.36
CA ARG A 159 20.00 1.02 -26.37
C ARG A 159 20.38 -0.46 -26.44
N GLU A 160 19.65 -1.33 -25.73
CA GLU A 160 19.86 -2.78 -25.78
C GLU A 160 19.60 -3.36 -27.18
N LEU A 161 18.64 -2.82 -27.93
CA LEU A 161 18.19 -3.32 -29.22
C LEU A 161 18.72 -2.51 -30.42
N ASP A 162 19.56 -1.50 -30.18
CA ASP A 162 19.96 -0.47 -31.17
C ASP A 162 18.77 0.12 -31.97
N ALA A 163 17.62 0.27 -31.28
CA ALA A 163 16.31 0.53 -31.90
C ALA A 163 15.89 2.01 -31.86
N ASP A 164 16.84 2.94 -31.69
CA ASP A 164 16.53 4.38 -31.58
C ASP A 164 15.86 4.93 -32.85
N GLY A 165 16.35 4.53 -34.04
CA GLY A 165 15.72 4.89 -35.32
C GLY A 165 14.30 4.34 -35.45
N ARG A 166 14.09 3.07 -35.05
CA ARG A 166 12.78 2.41 -35.02
C ARG A 166 11.80 3.13 -34.09
N ARG A 167 12.26 3.61 -32.92
CA ARG A 167 11.47 4.44 -31.99
C ARG A 167 10.98 5.72 -32.65
N ILE A 168 11.87 6.48 -33.26
CA ILE A 168 11.51 7.76 -33.89
C ILE A 168 10.53 7.53 -35.04
N ALA A 169 10.78 6.51 -35.88
CA ALA A 169 9.88 6.15 -36.97
C ALA A 169 8.48 5.75 -36.47
N TYR A 170 8.41 4.96 -35.40
CA TYR A 170 7.15 4.55 -34.79
C TYR A 170 6.37 5.74 -34.20
N MET A 171 7.04 6.64 -33.48
CA MET A 171 6.43 7.86 -32.93
C MET A 171 5.89 8.77 -34.03
N ARG A 172 6.67 8.97 -35.11
CA ARG A 172 6.27 9.77 -36.26
C ARG A 172 5.06 9.16 -36.96
N LYS A 173 5.06 7.85 -37.19
CA LYS A 173 3.95 7.14 -37.86
C LYS A 173 2.66 7.17 -37.05
N ARG A 174 2.73 6.98 -35.72
CA ARG A 174 1.54 6.81 -34.88
C ARG A 174 0.95 8.13 -34.38
N TRP A 175 1.79 9.14 -34.15
CA TRP A 175 1.36 10.41 -33.54
C TRP A 175 1.89 11.66 -34.23
N GLY A 176 2.73 11.53 -35.28
CA GLY A 176 3.34 12.67 -35.95
C GLY A 176 4.41 13.40 -35.14
N LYS A 177 4.88 12.81 -34.03
CA LYS A 177 5.81 13.44 -33.08
C LYS A 177 7.21 12.84 -33.19
N THR A 178 8.21 13.67 -32.95
CA THR A 178 9.64 13.29 -33.04
C THR A 178 10.35 13.33 -31.68
N SER A 179 9.83 14.09 -30.72
CA SER A 179 10.37 14.17 -29.36
C SER A 179 9.51 13.41 -28.34
N LEU A 180 10.17 12.79 -27.36
CA LEU A 180 9.52 12.14 -26.22
C LEU A 180 8.84 13.15 -25.30
N ILE A 181 9.31 14.40 -25.28
CA ILE A 181 8.74 15.48 -24.46
C ILE A 181 7.33 15.82 -24.96
N ASP A 182 7.11 15.75 -26.27
CA ASP A 182 5.83 16.11 -26.88
C ASP A 182 4.73 15.08 -26.62
N LEU A 183 5.05 13.86 -26.15
CA LEU A 183 4.07 12.80 -25.94
C LEU A 183 3.21 13.05 -24.69
N SER A 184 1.90 12.74 -24.74
CA SER A 184 1.10 12.67 -23.50
C SER A 184 1.50 11.46 -22.66
N ASN A 185 1.07 11.40 -21.39
CA ASN A 185 1.39 10.24 -20.52
C ASN A 185 0.82 8.92 -21.08
N GLU A 186 -0.35 8.97 -21.70
CA GLU A 186 -0.99 7.82 -22.36
C GLU A 186 -0.20 7.38 -23.60
N GLN A 187 0.36 8.35 -24.34
CA GLN A 187 1.20 8.07 -25.50
C GLN A 187 2.54 7.46 -25.07
N VAL A 188 3.13 7.94 -23.98
CA VAL A 188 4.34 7.35 -23.38
C VAL A 188 4.08 5.91 -22.93
N ASP A 189 2.94 5.61 -22.29
CA ASP A 189 2.61 4.23 -21.89
C ASP A 189 2.46 3.31 -23.12
N LYS A 190 1.78 3.77 -24.17
CA LYS A 190 1.62 3.01 -25.43
C LYS A 190 2.96 2.78 -26.13
N LEU A 191 3.86 3.77 -26.11
CA LEU A 191 5.20 3.63 -26.65
C LEU A 191 6.01 2.62 -25.83
N TYR A 192 5.98 2.73 -24.51
CA TYR A 192 6.65 1.83 -23.59
C TYR A 192 6.26 0.37 -23.86
N ARG A 193 4.96 0.06 -23.93
CA ARG A 193 4.49 -1.31 -24.19
C ARG A 193 5.01 -1.84 -25.53
N ALA A 194 4.92 -1.03 -26.58
CA ALA A 194 5.41 -1.41 -27.91
C ALA A 194 6.93 -1.68 -27.92
N VAL A 195 7.72 -0.83 -27.27
CA VAL A 195 9.18 -0.98 -27.20
C VAL A 195 9.59 -2.21 -26.38
N MET A 196 8.86 -2.51 -25.30
CA MET A 196 9.12 -3.71 -24.49
C MET A 196 8.77 -5.00 -25.23
N ASP A 197 7.79 -4.96 -26.12
CA ASP A 197 7.42 -6.09 -26.97
C ASP A 197 8.36 -6.29 -28.18
N TRP A 198 9.27 -5.35 -28.45
CA TRP A 198 10.24 -5.51 -29.52
C TRP A 198 11.25 -6.59 -29.18
N LYS A 199 11.48 -7.44 -30.19
CA LYS A 199 12.50 -8.48 -30.18
C LYS A 199 13.74 -7.97 -30.88
N ASP A 200 14.87 -8.53 -30.46
CA ASP A 200 16.14 -8.35 -31.14
C ASP A 200 16.01 -8.99 -32.52
N GLU A 201 16.12 -8.18 -33.58
CA GLU A 201 16.23 -8.66 -34.95
C GLU A 201 17.70 -9.06 -35.15
N LYS A 202 18.05 -10.26 -34.67
CA LYS A 202 19.32 -10.92 -35.01
C LYS A 202 19.30 -11.45 -36.43
#